data_AF-A0A852GMS0-F1
#
_entry.id   AF-A0A852GMS0-F1
#
_cell.length_a   1.000
_cell.length_b   1.000
_cell.length_c   1.000
_cell.angle_alpha   90.00
_cell.angle_beta   90.00
_cell.angle_gamma   90.00
#
_symmetry.space_group_name_H-M   'P 1'
#
loop_
_entity.id
_entity.type
_entity.pdbx_description
1 polymer ?
#
loop_
_entity_poly.entity_id
_entity_poly.type
_entity_poly.pdbx_seq_one_letter_code
_entity_poly.pdbx_strand_id
1 'polypeptide(L)'
;HLCRWGYGSSNETWQTARAMRNYQIPQDAQWNDIDYMDGYRDFTIDPQKFASLPSLVEDLHKHGQRYVMILDPGISSTNPHGSYWPFDEGLRRGLFLNTTQGQPLIGQVWPGFTAFADFSNPDTQQWWLENLQRFHAHVPFDGLWIDMNEPSNFMDGSEDGCPPGELDSPPYTPAVLGDSLSAKTVCASAKQKASVHYNLHNLYGLMEAKATASALIQIRGKRPLVISRSTFPSQGQYSGHWLGDNRSQWKDMYYSIPGLLSFSLFGIPLVGADICGFSGSTSEELCTRWMQLGAFYPFARNHNTQNEKAQDPTVFSPAARTAMKDVLLTRYSLLPFLYTLFHRAHLQGDTVARPLFFEFPRDVATLGLDRQFLWGRSLLVTPVLEPGVDSVMGYVPRGVWYDFYTGSSVNSSGEMLKMSAPLEHLNLHVREGAILPTQKPETTSEATRRNPLRLIVALSQSGTAWGDLFWDDGESLGTFERGSYSYLVFNVTQNIFTSTVLHASAEATEVTIGTLSIFGVQEPPSKVLLNGQEKPFSYLGNQVLTVSDLGLSLSQGFTLRWL
;
A
#
# COMPACT_ATOMS: atom_id res chain seq x y z
N HIS A 1 -6.82 -0.11 4.25
CA HIS A 1 -7.61 0.89 3.51
C HIS A 1 -8.92 0.24 3.07
N LEU A 2 -10.04 0.95 3.10
CA LEU A 2 -11.35 0.43 2.69
C LEU A 2 -12.04 1.40 1.74
N CYS A 3 -12.51 0.88 0.61
CA CYS A 3 -13.15 1.64 -0.47
C CYS A 3 -14.27 0.82 -1.13
N ARG A 4 -15.16 1.50 -1.85
CA ARG A 4 -15.96 0.93 -2.93
C ARG A 4 -16.41 2.04 -3.86
N TRP A 5 -16.64 1.68 -5.11
CA TRP A 5 -17.57 2.41 -5.97
C TRP A 5 -19.00 2.07 -5.54
N GLY A 6 -19.82 3.07 -5.27
CA GLY A 6 -21.22 2.90 -4.90
C GLY A 6 -21.48 2.83 -3.40
N TYR A 7 -20.76 3.57 -2.55
CA TYR A 7 -21.26 3.82 -1.17
C TYR A 7 -22.59 4.59 -1.21
N GLY A 8 -22.79 5.43 -2.24
CA GLY A 8 -24.07 6.09 -2.53
C GLY A 8 -24.40 7.31 -1.66
N SER A 9 -23.83 7.45 -0.46
CA SER A 9 -23.91 8.68 0.35
C SER A 9 -22.80 8.75 1.40
N SER A 10 -22.60 9.95 1.96
CA SER A 10 -21.73 10.13 3.13
C SER A 10 -22.24 9.33 4.34
N ASN A 11 -23.55 9.17 4.51
CA ASN A 11 -24.12 8.44 5.64
C ASN A 11 -23.83 6.93 5.58
N GLU A 12 -23.96 6.31 4.39
CA GLU A 12 -23.61 4.89 4.17
C GLU A 12 -22.10 4.64 4.35
N THR A 13 -21.28 5.57 3.85
CA THR A 13 -19.83 5.54 4.09
C THR A 13 -19.54 5.59 5.60
N TRP A 14 -20.22 6.48 6.33
CA TRP A 14 -20.07 6.64 7.76
C TRP A 14 -20.49 5.39 8.55
N GLN A 15 -21.61 4.78 8.16
CA GLN A 15 -22.08 3.53 8.78
C GLN A 15 -21.07 2.40 8.60
N THR A 16 -20.48 2.27 7.41
CA THR A 16 -19.43 1.27 7.14
C THR A 16 -18.21 1.50 8.05
N ALA A 17 -17.70 2.74 8.13
CA ALA A 17 -16.57 3.06 9.01
C ALA A 17 -16.89 2.80 10.49
N ARG A 18 -18.11 3.12 10.95
CA ARG A 18 -18.57 2.80 12.31
C ARG A 18 -18.65 1.30 12.56
N ALA A 19 -19.12 0.52 11.58
CA ALA A 19 -19.19 -0.94 11.69
C ALA A 19 -17.79 -1.56 11.84
N MET A 20 -16.81 -1.09 11.04
CA MET A 20 -15.41 -1.52 11.17
C MET A 20 -14.87 -1.24 12.58
N ARG A 21 -15.13 -0.04 13.13
CA ARG A 21 -14.75 0.31 14.51
C ARG A 21 -15.47 -0.57 15.55
N ASN A 22 -16.77 -0.82 15.40
CA ASN A 22 -17.56 -1.63 16.32
C ASN A 22 -17.07 -3.08 16.40
N TYR A 23 -16.62 -3.65 15.28
CA TYR A 23 -16.01 -4.99 15.24
C TYR A 23 -14.51 -4.98 15.58
N GLN A 24 -13.93 -3.80 15.85
CA GLN A 24 -12.52 -3.58 16.10
C GLN A 24 -11.63 -4.12 14.97
N ILE A 25 -12.05 -3.92 13.72
CA ILE A 25 -11.30 -4.32 12.55
C ILE A 25 -10.34 -3.19 12.19
N PRO A 26 -9.03 -3.43 12.06
CA PRO A 26 -8.08 -2.37 11.78
C PRO A 26 -8.37 -1.64 10.46
N GLN A 27 -8.43 -0.31 10.51
CA GLN A 27 -8.67 0.55 9.35
C GLN A 27 -8.06 1.95 9.56
N ASP A 28 -6.97 2.24 8.85
CA ASP A 28 -6.34 3.56 8.89
C ASP A 28 -6.98 4.61 7.99
N ALA A 29 -7.62 4.20 6.89
CA ALA A 29 -8.16 5.14 5.92
C ALA A 29 -9.49 4.65 5.33
N GLN A 30 -10.46 5.57 5.30
CA GLN A 30 -11.72 5.45 4.56
C GLN A 30 -11.58 6.19 3.22
N TRP A 31 -12.12 5.57 2.18
CA TRP A 31 -12.02 6.07 0.82
C TRP A 31 -13.40 6.30 0.24
N ASN A 32 -13.55 7.26 -0.66
CA ASN A 32 -14.71 7.37 -1.53
C ASN A 32 -14.26 7.44 -2.99
N ASP A 33 -14.95 6.68 -3.82
CA ASP A 33 -14.93 6.76 -5.28
C ASP A 33 -15.76 7.96 -5.77
N ILE A 34 -15.96 8.10 -7.08
CA ILE A 34 -16.58 9.24 -7.78
C ILE A 34 -17.98 9.59 -7.29
N ASP A 35 -18.65 8.73 -6.50
CA ASP A 35 -19.99 8.97 -5.95
C ASP A 35 -20.09 10.26 -5.12
N TYR A 36 -18.97 10.72 -4.53
CA TYR A 36 -19.00 11.92 -3.70
C TYR A 36 -19.20 13.21 -4.51
N MET A 37 -18.86 13.18 -5.80
CA MET A 37 -18.83 14.35 -6.68
C MET A 37 -20.24 14.71 -7.19
N ASP A 38 -20.49 16.00 -7.40
CA ASP A 38 -21.73 16.49 -8.02
C ASP A 38 -21.70 16.23 -9.54
N GLY A 39 -22.40 15.18 -9.97
CA GLY A 39 -22.42 14.76 -11.38
C GLY A 39 -21.07 14.25 -11.87
N TYR A 40 -20.30 13.60 -10.99
CA TYR A 40 -18.96 13.05 -11.28
C TYR A 40 -17.90 14.09 -11.68
N ARG A 41 -18.10 15.36 -11.32
CA ARG A 41 -17.16 16.46 -11.62
C ARG A 41 -16.14 16.60 -10.51
N ASP A 42 -14.85 16.60 -10.84
CA ASP A 42 -13.78 16.86 -9.88
C ASP A 42 -13.98 18.17 -9.13
N PHE A 43 -13.47 18.21 -7.90
CA PHE A 43 -13.51 19.38 -7.01
C PHE A 43 -14.94 19.84 -6.64
N THR A 44 -15.91 18.94 -6.68
CA THR A 44 -17.30 19.19 -6.24
C THR A 44 -17.76 18.16 -5.21
N ILE A 45 -18.88 18.44 -4.54
CA ILE A 45 -19.54 17.52 -3.61
C ILE A 45 -21.02 17.47 -3.98
N ASP A 46 -21.59 16.28 -4.13
CA ASP A 46 -23.03 16.13 -4.32
C ASP A 46 -23.78 16.75 -3.12
N PRO A 47 -24.56 17.82 -3.34
CA PRO A 47 -25.16 18.60 -2.26
C PRO A 47 -26.32 17.88 -1.56
N GLN A 48 -26.77 16.73 -2.07
CA GLN A 48 -27.84 15.93 -1.47
C GLN A 48 -27.29 14.69 -0.76
N LYS A 49 -26.48 13.90 -1.46
CA LYS A 49 -25.99 12.60 -0.99
C LYS A 49 -24.72 12.72 -0.13
N PHE A 50 -23.92 13.76 -0.35
CA PHE A 50 -22.62 13.93 0.31
C PHE A 50 -22.49 15.26 1.06
N ALA A 51 -23.60 15.95 1.35
CA ALA A 51 -23.61 17.19 2.12
C ALA A 51 -22.91 17.09 3.49
N SER A 52 -22.93 15.90 4.12
CA SER A 52 -22.27 15.64 5.41
C SER A 52 -20.87 15.04 5.30
N LEU A 53 -20.28 14.99 4.09
CA LEU A 53 -18.93 14.49 3.88
C LEU A 53 -17.88 15.23 4.76
N PRO A 54 -17.88 16.58 4.88
CA PRO A 54 -16.95 17.25 5.79
C PRO A 54 -17.04 16.75 7.24
N SER A 55 -18.25 16.52 7.75
CA SER A 55 -18.47 16.00 9.10
C SER A 55 -18.03 14.54 9.26
N LEU A 56 -18.17 13.72 8.20
CA LEU A 56 -17.62 12.37 8.17
C LEU A 56 -16.08 12.41 8.27
N VAL A 57 -15.42 13.29 7.52
CA VAL A 57 -13.95 13.43 7.57
C VAL A 57 -13.49 13.88 8.95
N GLU A 58 -14.18 14.83 9.57
CA GLU A 58 -13.90 15.24 10.95
C GLU A 58 -14.04 14.07 11.95
N ASP A 59 -15.05 13.22 11.80
CA ASP A 59 -15.22 12.02 12.64
C ASP A 59 -14.09 11.01 12.43
N LEU A 60 -13.65 10.79 11.19
CA LEU A 60 -12.51 9.93 10.88
C LEU A 60 -11.25 10.43 11.59
N HIS A 61 -10.94 11.73 11.49
CA HIS A 61 -9.78 12.34 12.14
C HIS A 61 -9.84 12.23 13.66
N LYS A 62 -11.01 12.44 14.28
CA LYS A 62 -11.21 12.27 15.74
C LYS A 62 -10.93 10.85 16.22
N HIS A 63 -11.00 9.86 15.34
CA HIS A 63 -10.73 8.45 15.65
C HIS A 63 -9.37 7.97 15.13
N GLY A 64 -8.46 8.88 14.76
CA GLY A 64 -7.12 8.55 14.26
C GLY A 64 -7.14 7.84 12.90
N GLN A 65 -8.22 8.01 12.13
CA GLN A 65 -8.38 7.54 10.76
C GLN A 65 -8.16 8.70 9.78
N ARG A 66 -7.94 8.35 8.51
CA ARG A 66 -7.62 9.26 7.42
C ARG A 66 -8.65 9.16 6.32
N TYR A 67 -8.76 10.18 5.49
CA TYR A 67 -9.67 10.22 4.35
C TYR A 67 -8.90 10.33 3.04
N VAL A 68 -9.26 9.50 2.05
CA VAL A 68 -8.68 9.55 0.70
C VAL A 68 -9.83 9.59 -0.31
N MET A 69 -9.72 10.43 -1.32
CA MET A 69 -10.73 10.54 -2.37
C MET A 69 -10.10 10.30 -3.74
N ILE A 70 -10.92 9.83 -4.68
CA ILE A 70 -10.55 9.77 -6.09
C ILE A 70 -10.55 11.16 -6.73
N LEU A 71 -9.71 11.36 -7.73
CA LEU A 71 -9.75 12.45 -8.70
C LEU A 71 -9.45 11.89 -10.09
N ASP A 72 -10.08 12.46 -11.09
CA ASP A 72 -9.83 12.14 -12.49
C ASP A 72 -9.12 13.31 -13.19
N PRO A 73 -8.40 13.06 -14.30
CA PRO A 73 -7.74 14.12 -15.06
C PRO A 73 -8.65 14.79 -16.11
N GLY A 74 -9.84 14.24 -16.35
CA GLY A 74 -10.80 14.72 -17.34
C GLY A 74 -11.78 15.74 -16.73
N ILE A 75 -11.66 17.00 -17.13
CA ILE A 75 -12.44 18.10 -16.57
C ILE A 75 -13.68 18.38 -17.42
N SER A 76 -14.86 18.32 -16.80
CA SER A 76 -16.17 18.53 -17.47
C SER A 76 -16.25 19.86 -18.23
N SER A 77 -16.55 19.78 -19.53
CA SER A 77 -16.54 20.92 -20.47
C SER A 77 -17.92 21.47 -20.80
N THR A 78 -19.00 20.89 -20.26
CA THR A 78 -20.39 21.20 -20.63
C THR A 78 -21.10 22.15 -19.67
N ASN A 79 -20.40 22.60 -18.62
CA ASN A 79 -20.96 23.47 -17.61
C ASN A 79 -21.21 24.88 -18.15
N PRO A 80 -22.28 25.58 -17.72
CA PRO A 80 -22.47 26.99 -18.05
C PRO A 80 -21.23 27.83 -17.68
N HIS A 81 -20.83 28.74 -18.55
CA HIS A 81 -19.67 29.61 -18.32
C HIS A 81 -19.78 30.34 -16.97
N GLY A 82 -18.72 30.24 -16.15
CA GLY A 82 -18.65 30.84 -14.82
C GLY A 82 -19.26 29.99 -13.70
N SER A 83 -19.74 28.78 -13.99
CA SER A 83 -20.32 27.86 -12.99
C SER A 83 -19.37 26.76 -12.53
N TYR A 84 -18.25 26.53 -13.23
CA TYR A 84 -17.31 25.46 -12.92
C TYR A 84 -15.87 25.94 -13.06
N TRP A 85 -15.36 26.49 -11.96
CA TRP A 85 -14.04 27.11 -11.88
C TRP A 85 -12.88 26.25 -12.44
N PRO A 86 -12.80 24.93 -12.19
CA PRO A 86 -11.73 24.11 -12.74
C PRO A 86 -11.64 24.21 -14.27
N PHE A 87 -12.78 24.14 -14.96
CA PHE A 87 -12.84 24.25 -16.42
C PHE A 87 -12.63 25.70 -16.90
N ASP A 88 -13.38 26.65 -16.33
CA ASP A 88 -13.34 28.06 -16.75
C ASP A 88 -11.91 28.63 -16.66
N GLU A 89 -11.21 28.36 -15.56
CA GLU A 89 -9.84 28.84 -15.34
C GLU A 89 -8.81 28.06 -16.16
N GLY A 90 -8.99 26.75 -16.31
CA GLY A 90 -8.15 25.91 -17.17
C GLY A 90 -8.20 26.36 -18.63
N LEU A 91 -9.40 26.69 -19.11
CA LEU A 91 -9.63 27.21 -20.45
C LEU A 91 -9.01 28.60 -20.63
N ARG A 92 -9.25 29.52 -19.67
CA ARG A 92 -8.70 30.88 -19.68
C ARG A 92 -7.16 30.89 -19.75
N ARG A 93 -6.50 29.93 -19.09
CA ARG A 93 -5.04 29.79 -19.04
C ARG A 93 -4.46 28.88 -20.14
N GLY A 94 -5.30 28.22 -20.94
CA GLY A 94 -4.85 27.31 -22.00
C GLY A 94 -4.14 26.07 -21.46
N LEU A 95 -4.69 25.44 -20.43
CA LEU A 95 -4.06 24.34 -19.67
C LEU A 95 -4.52 22.94 -20.10
N PHE A 96 -5.32 22.83 -21.16
CA PHE A 96 -5.81 21.55 -21.68
C PHE A 96 -4.99 21.09 -22.89
N LEU A 97 -5.03 19.80 -23.17
CA LEU A 97 -4.60 19.24 -24.44
C LEU A 97 -5.40 19.91 -25.56
N ASN A 98 -4.70 20.29 -26.64
CA ASN A 98 -5.33 20.93 -27.78
C ASN A 98 -5.34 20.01 -29.00
N THR A 99 -6.35 20.15 -29.85
CA THR A 99 -6.37 19.59 -31.20
C THR A 99 -5.26 20.23 -32.06
N THR A 100 -5.03 19.67 -33.25
CA THR A 100 -4.06 20.25 -34.19
C THR A 100 -4.43 21.68 -34.62
N GLN A 101 -5.72 22.03 -34.58
CA GLN A 101 -6.30 23.34 -34.85
C GLN A 101 -6.18 24.33 -33.67
N GLY A 102 -5.67 23.89 -32.51
CA GLY A 102 -5.42 24.75 -31.36
C GLY A 102 -6.64 25.00 -30.47
N GLN A 103 -7.71 24.22 -30.63
CA GLN A 103 -8.85 24.22 -29.70
C GLN A 103 -8.66 23.14 -28.64
N PRO A 104 -9.24 23.27 -27.43
CA PRO A 104 -9.24 22.19 -26.45
C PRO A 104 -9.75 20.89 -27.07
N LEU A 105 -9.01 19.80 -26.88
CA LEU A 105 -9.46 18.47 -27.27
C LEU A 105 -10.53 18.01 -26.29
N ILE A 106 -11.69 17.65 -26.82
CA ILE A 106 -12.83 17.15 -26.04
C ILE A 106 -12.96 15.64 -26.25
N GLY A 107 -12.89 14.88 -25.16
CA GLY A 107 -13.26 13.46 -25.13
C GLY A 107 -14.43 13.24 -24.17
N GLN A 108 -14.56 12.03 -23.64
CA GLN A 108 -15.64 11.68 -22.72
C GLN A 108 -15.16 10.75 -21.61
N VAL A 109 -15.47 11.09 -20.37
CA VAL A 109 -15.29 10.24 -19.18
C VAL A 109 -16.55 10.36 -18.29
N TRP A 110 -16.42 10.12 -16.97
CA TRP A 110 -17.55 10.04 -16.03
C TRP A 110 -18.53 11.23 -16.05
N PRO A 111 -18.09 12.51 -16.01
CA PRO A 111 -19.00 13.65 -16.08
C PRO A 111 -19.53 13.98 -17.49
N GLY A 112 -19.33 13.09 -18.49
CA GLY A 112 -19.68 13.33 -19.89
C GLY A 112 -18.50 13.92 -20.67
N PHE A 113 -18.76 14.92 -21.50
CA PHE A 113 -17.70 15.54 -22.30
C PHE A 113 -16.70 16.28 -21.42
N THR A 114 -15.41 16.06 -21.71
CA THR A 114 -14.30 16.53 -20.87
C THR A 114 -13.13 17.02 -21.70
N ALA A 115 -12.44 18.04 -21.17
CA ALA A 115 -11.10 18.42 -21.61
C ALA A 115 -10.05 17.78 -20.69
N PHE A 116 -8.89 17.40 -21.25
CA PHE A 116 -7.83 16.73 -20.49
C PHE A 116 -6.73 17.71 -20.11
N ALA A 117 -6.35 17.76 -18.84
CA ALA A 117 -5.32 18.67 -18.34
C ALA A 117 -3.93 18.34 -18.91
N ASP A 118 -3.19 19.35 -19.36
CA ASP A 118 -1.82 19.19 -19.84
C ASP A 118 -0.81 19.30 -18.68
N PHE A 119 -0.50 18.18 -18.03
CA PHE A 119 0.50 18.13 -16.95
C PHE A 119 1.94 18.36 -17.43
N SER A 120 2.19 18.44 -18.74
CA SER A 120 3.50 18.85 -19.26
C SER A 120 3.70 20.37 -19.20
N ASN A 121 2.62 21.13 -19.03
CA ASN A 121 2.66 22.57 -18.84
C ASN A 121 2.94 22.90 -17.36
N PRO A 122 4.02 23.65 -17.04
CA PRO A 122 4.31 24.05 -15.66
C PRO A 122 3.17 24.82 -14.98
N ASP A 123 2.39 25.60 -15.74
CA ASP A 123 1.27 26.37 -15.21
C ASP A 123 0.11 25.48 -14.72
N THR A 124 -0.01 24.27 -15.27
CA THR A 124 -1.01 23.27 -14.84
C THR A 124 -0.77 22.84 -13.40
N GLN A 125 0.47 22.79 -12.93
CA GLN A 125 0.77 22.43 -11.53
C GLN A 125 0.17 23.44 -10.55
N GLN A 126 0.27 24.73 -10.87
CA GLN A 126 -0.30 25.79 -10.05
C GLN A 126 -1.83 25.78 -10.08
N TRP A 127 -2.44 25.56 -11.25
CA TRP A 127 -3.90 25.40 -11.36
C TRP A 127 -4.40 24.17 -10.60
N TRP A 128 -3.69 23.04 -10.67
CA TRP A 128 -4.02 21.83 -9.93
C TRP A 128 -3.95 22.05 -8.42
N LEU A 129 -2.89 22.72 -7.95
CA LEU A 129 -2.74 23.13 -6.54
C LEU A 129 -3.91 24.01 -6.09
N GLU A 130 -4.30 25.01 -6.88
CA GLU A 130 -5.40 25.93 -6.53
C GLU A 130 -6.75 25.20 -6.42
N ASN A 131 -7.04 24.28 -7.34
CA ASN A 131 -8.23 23.42 -7.25
C ASN A 131 -8.23 22.59 -5.95
N LEU A 132 -7.10 21.92 -5.68
CA LEU A 132 -6.93 21.09 -4.49
C LEU A 132 -7.00 21.92 -3.19
N GLN A 133 -6.42 23.11 -3.15
CA GLN A 133 -6.48 24.02 -1.99
C GLN A 133 -7.92 24.46 -1.71
N ARG A 134 -8.66 24.86 -2.76
CA ARG A 134 -10.08 25.25 -2.64
C ARG A 134 -10.92 24.10 -2.12
N PHE A 135 -10.70 22.89 -2.62
CA PHE A 135 -11.43 21.72 -2.17
C PHE A 135 -11.04 21.30 -0.75
N HIS A 136 -9.75 21.29 -0.43
CA HIS A 136 -9.23 20.92 0.89
C HIS A 136 -9.73 21.84 2.01
N ALA A 137 -10.00 23.11 1.71
CA ALA A 137 -10.60 24.05 2.65
C ALA A 137 -12.02 23.63 3.11
N HIS A 138 -12.71 22.80 2.32
CA HIS A 138 -14.04 22.28 2.61
C HIS A 138 -14.01 20.82 3.09
N VAL A 139 -13.13 20.00 2.51
CA VAL A 139 -12.96 18.58 2.84
C VAL A 139 -11.48 18.32 3.10
N PRO A 140 -11.02 18.24 4.36
CA PRO A 140 -9.60 18.10 4.67
C PRO A 140 -9.11 16.66 4.41
N PHE A 141 -8.97 16.28 3.15
CA PHE A 141 -8.49 14.96 2.73
C PHE A 141 -6.99 14.77 3.05
N ASP A 142 -6.59 13.52 3.30
CA ASP A 142 -5.24 13.15 3.73
C ASP A 142 -4.37 12.57 2.62
N GLY A 143 -5.00 12.15 1.51
CA GLY A 143 -4.33 11.61 0.34
C GLY A 143 -5.26 11.65 -0.86
N LEU A 144 -4.67 11.36 -2.03
CA LEU A 144 -5.37 11.40 -3.30
C LEU A 144 -5.16 10.10 -4.06
N TRP A 145 -6.25 9.60 -4.62
CA TRP A 145 -6.25 8.53 -5.59
C TRP A 145 -6.47 9.17 -6.96
N ILE A 146 -5.47 9.12 -7.83
CA ILE A 146 -5.59 9.65 -9.20
C ILE A 146 -5.85 8.48 -10.15
N ASP A 147 -7.02 8.49 -10.77
CA ASP A 147 -7.49 7.43 -11.64
C ASP A 147 -7.64 7.93 -13.08
N MET A 148 -7.95 7.03 -14.02
CA MET A 148 -8.26 7.40 -15.42
C MET A 148 -7.14 8.13 -16.16
N ASN A 149 -5.90 7.98 -15.69
CA ASN A 149 -4.76 8.80 -16.09
C ASN A 149 -3.76 8.14 -17.04
N GLU A 150 -4.24 7.20 -17.86
CA GLU A 150 -3.51 6.73 -19.04
C GLU A 150 -3.16 7.84 -20.05
N PRO A 151 -4.02 8.83 -20.41
CA PRO A 151 -5.39 9.15 -19.96
C PRO A 151 -6.46 8.32 -20.66
N SER A 152 -7.40 7.79 -19.88
CA SER A 152 -8.53 7.01 -20.39
C SER A 152 -9.58 7.91 -21.04
N ASN A 153 -10.17 7.43 -22.12
CA ASN A 153 -11.26 8.08 -22.85
C ASN A 153 -12.31 7.03 -23.24
N PHE A 154 -13.60 7.33 -23.05
CA PHE A 154 -14.70 6.43 -23.42
C PHE A 154 -15.00 6.41 -24.92
N MET A 155 -14.34 7.28 -25.68
CA MET A 155 -14.29 7.28 -27.14
C MET A 155 -12.85 7.21 -27.64
N ASP A 156 -12.67 6.77 -28.88
CA ASP A 156 -11.36 6.71 -29.49
C ASP A 156 -10.97 8.08 -30.05
N GLY A 157 -10.00 8.74 -29.43
CA GLY A 157 -9.51 10.04 -29.86
C GLY A 157 -10.23 11.23 -29.25
N SER A 158 -11.22 11.78 -29.96
CA SER A 158 -11.96 12.98 -29.53
C SER A 158 -13.40 12.95 -30.07
N GLU A 159 -14.23 13.90 -29.66
CA GLU A 159 -15.60 14.10 -30.17
C GLU A 159 -15.65 14.21 -31.70
N ASP A 160 -14.62 14.83 -32.29
CA ASP A 160 -14.48 15.01 -33.75
C ASP A 160 -13.64 13.90 -34.42
N GLY A 161 -13.28 12.85 -33.68
CA GLY A 161 -12.29 11.85 -34.11
C GLY A 161 -10.85 12.39 -34.12
N CYS A 162 -9.94 11.71 -34.82
CA CYS A 162 -8.55 12.12 -34.96
C CYS A 162 -8.24 12.57 -36.40
N PRO A 163 -7.37 13.58 -36.58
CA PRO A 163 -6.98 14.01 -37.91
C PRO A 163 -6.18 12.90 -38.62
N PRO A 164 -6.25 12.84 -39.96
CA PRO A 164 -5.39 11.93 -40.71
C PRO A 164 -3.92 12.38 -40.58
N GLY A 165 -3.01 11.44 -40.38
CA GLY A 165 -1.58 11.72 -40.34
C GLY A 165 -0.74 10.59 -39.75
N GLU A 166 0.58 10.66 -39.93
CA GLU A 166 1.52 9.63 -39.47
C GLU A 166 1.56 9.46 -37.94
N LEU A 167 1.09 10.44 -37.16
CA LEU A 167 1.03 10.32 -35.70
C LEU A 167 -0.17 9.47 -35.25
N ASP A 168 -1.36 9.72 -35.81
CA ASP A 168 -2.59 8.96 -35.47
C ASP A 168 -2.71 7.64 -36.26
N SER A 169 -1.92 7.49 -37.33
CA SER A 169 -1.83 6.27 -38.14
C SER A 169 -0.37 6.01 -38.56
N PRO A 170 0.50 5.59 -37.62
CA PRO A 170 1.91 5.40 -37.89
C PRO A 170 2.17 4.23 -38.85
N PRO A 171 3.31 4.23 -39.57
CA PRO A 171 3.69 3.11 -40.43
C PRO A 171 3.89 1.79 -39.68
N TYR A 172 4.07 1.86 -38.35
CA TYR A 172 4.11 0.71 -37.47
C TYR A 172 3.28 1.00 -36.21
N THR A 173 2.21 0.23 -36.02
CA THR A 173 1.42 0.23 -34.79
C THR A 173 1.86 -0.96 -33.93
N PRO A 174 2.36 -0.75 -32.70
CA PRO A 174 2.60 -1.86 -31.77
C PRO A 174 1.32 -2.66 -31.50
N ALA A 175 1.46 -3.87 -30.98
CA ALA A 175 0.32 -4.73 -30.63
C ALA A 175 -0.44 -4.20 -29.39
N VAL A 176 -1.17 -3.09 -29.58
CA VAL A 176 -2.02 -2.44 -28.58
C VAL A 176 -3.46 -2.96 -28.68
N LEU A 177 -4.20 -2.90 -27.58
CA LEU A 177 -5.62 -3.24 -27.59
C LEU A 177 -6.39 -2.27 -28.51
N GLY A 178 -7.23 -2.80 -29.41
CA GLY A 178 -8.03 -2.00 -30.34
C GLY A 178 -7.30 -1.59 -31.62
N ASP A 179 -6.06 -2.07 -31.84
CA ASP A 179 -5.27 -1.90 -33.08
C ASP A 179 -5.04 -0.44 -33.52
N SER A 180 -5.24 0.54 -32.62
CA SER A 180 -5.04 1.97 -32.84
C SER A 180 -4.40 2.62 -31.62
N LEU A 181 -3.53 3.62 -31.84
CA LEU A 181 -2.95 4.42 -30.76
C LEU A 181 -3.97 5.31 -30.03
N SER A 182 -5.10 5.63 -30.67
CA SER A 182 -6.18 6.42 -30.07
C SER A 182 -7.22 5.56 -29.33
N ALA A 183 -7.09 4.23 -29.38
CA ALA A 183 -8.06 3.32 -28.78
C ALA A 183 -8.15 3.57 -27.27
N LYS A 184 -9.34 3.94 -26.78
CA LYS A 184 -9.61 4.29 -25.37
C LYS A 184 -8.76 5.42 -24.79
N THR A 185 -8.20 6.30 -25.63
CA THR A 185 -7.42 7.47 -25.18
C THR A 185 -7.64 8.65 -26.13
N VAL A 186 -6.83 9.70 -26.02
CA VAL A 186 -6.92 10.90 -26.85
C VAL A 186 -6.11 10.76 -28.14
N CYS A 187 -6.32 11.64 -29.11
CA CYS A 187 -5.57 11.60 -30.37
C CYS A 187 -4.07 11.74 -30.14
N ALA A 188 -3.27 10.92 -30.84
CA ALA A 188 -1.82 10.93 -30.72
C ALA A 188 -1.22 12.25 -31.23
N SER A 189 -1.86 12.91 -32.20
CA SER A 189 -1.46 14.25 -32.66
C SER A 189 -1.87 15.40 -31.73
N ALA A 190 -2.57 15.14 -30.63
CA ALA A 190 -2.97 16.18 -29.68
C ALA A 190 -1.73 16.94 -29.17
N LYS A 191 -1.84 18.27 -29.11
CA LYS A 191 -0.76 19.17 -28.71
C LYS A 191 -0.76 19.37 -27.20
N GLN A 192 0.38 19.09 -26.60
CA GLN A 192 0.73 19.50 -25.25
C GLN A 192 1.85 20.54 -25.29
N LYS A 193 2.10 21.23 -24.18
CA LYS A 193 3.10 22.28 -24.05
C LYS A 193 4.50 21.80 -24.37
N ALA A 194 4.86 20.60 -23.91
CA ALA A 194 6.19 20.05 -24.09
C ALA A 194 6.38 19.34 -25.45
N SER A 195 5.35 18.70 -26.00
CA SER A 195 5.39 17.91 -27.25
C SER A 195 3.97 17.53 -27.70
N VAL A 196 3.82 16.76 -28.77
CA VAL A 196 2.59 16.03 -29.09
C VAL A 196 2.38 14.82 -28.18
N HIS A 197 1.12 14.42 -28.00
CA HIS A 197 0.70 13.31 -27.14
C HIS A 197 1.32 11.96 -27.57
N TYR A 198 1.58 11.76 -28.87
CA TYR A 198 2.30 10.58 -29.38
C TYR A 198 3.60 10.30 -28.60
N ASN A 199 4.35 11.36 -28.24
CA ASN A 199 5.58 11.22 -27.48
C ASN A 199 5.37 11.18 -25.96
N LEU A 200 4.25 11.73 -25.46
CA LEU A 200 4.00 11.98 -24.04
C LEU A 200 2.93 11.09 -23.41
N HIS A 201 2.23 10.27 -24.19
CA HIS A 201 1.12 9.43 -23.74
C HIS A 201 1.49 8.64 -22.49
N ASN A 202 2.56 7.84 -22.58
CA ASN A 202 3.05 7.02 -21.46
C ASN A 202 3.55 7.81 -20.24
N LEU A 203 3.72 9.14 -20.35
CA LEU A 203 4.17 10.00 -19.24
C LEU A 203 3.01 10.69 -18.52
N TYR A 204 1.77 10.60 -19.02
CA TYR A 204 0.65 11.38 -18.51
C TYR A 204 0.42 11.17 -17.01
N GLY A 205 0.23 9.92 -16.57
CA GLY A 205 0.05 9.57 -15.16
C GLY A 205 1.25 9.91 -14.27
N LEU A 206 2.49 9.84 -14.79
CA LEU A 206 3.68 10.26 -14.05
C LEU A 206 3.69 11.77 -13.80
N MET A 207 3.36 12.57 -14.83
CA MET A 207 3.31 14.02 -14.72
C MET A 207 2.20 14.48 -13.77
N GLU A 208 1.03 13.85 -13.83
CA GLU A 208 -0.06 14.09 -12.88
C GLU A 208 0.33 13.70 -11.44
N ALA A 209 0.94 12.52 -11.24
CA ALA A 209 1.38 12.09 -9.92
C ALA A 209 2.39 13.05 -9.30
N LYS A 210 3.32 13.57 -10.10
CA LYS A 210 4.28 14.59 -9.67
C LYS A 210 3.59 15.90 -9.27
N ALA A 211 2.64 16.37 -10.08
CA ALA A 211 1.87 17.58 -9.77
C ALA A 211 1.05 17.40 -8.48
N THR A 212 0.39 16.26 -8.34
CA THR A 212 -0.45 15.89 -7.19
C THR A 212 0.37 15.75 -5.91
N ALA A 213 1.52 15.06 -5.95
CA ALA A 213 2.41 14.92 -4.80
C ALA A 213 2.94 16.29 -4.35
N SER A 214 3.35 17.15 -5.29
CA SER A 214 3.78 18.52 -4.98
C SER A 214 2.65 19.34 -4.33
N ALA A 215 1.43 19.23 -4.84
CA ALA A 215 0.29 19.95 -4.30
C ALA A 215 -0.05 19.51 -2.87
N LEU A 216 -0.10 18.20 -2.61
CA LEU A 216 -0.34 17.66 -1.26
C LEU A 216 0.71 18.11 -0.24
N ILE A 217 1.99 18.16 -0.65
CA ILE A 217 3.08 18.67 0.19
C ILE A 217 2.82 20.13 0.59
N GLN A 218 2.41 20.97 -0.37
CA GLN A 218 2.16 22.39 -0.12
C GLN A 218 0.89 22.62 0.72
N ILE A 219 -0.14 21.79 0.56
CA ILE A 219 -1.41 21.91 1.29
C ILE A 219 -1.25 21.42 2.73
N ARG A 220 -0.60 20.27 2.94
CA ARG A 220 -0.58 19.58 4.24
C ARG A 220 0.71 19.77 5.02
N GLY A 221 1.81 20.14 4.37
CA GLY A 221 3.14 20.20 5.00
C GLY A 221 3.67 18.84 5.47
N LYS A 222 3.10 17.73 4.96
CA LYS A 222 3.33 16.35 5.37
C LYS A 222 3.62 15.47 4.16
N ARG A 223 4.15 14.27 4.37
CA ARG A 223 4.37 13.28 3.29
C ARG A 223 3.08 13.05 2.50
N PRO A 224 3.14 13.12 1.16
CA PRO A 224 1.96 12.92 0.34
C PRO A 224 1.62 11.42 0.24
N LEU A 225 0.34 11.09 0.33
CA LEU A 225 -0.18 9.79 -0.10
C LEU A 225 -0.86 9.99 -1.46
N VAL A 226 -0.20 9.53 -2.52
CA VAL A 226 -0.76 9.48 -3.88
C VAL A 226 -0.78 8.03 -4.32
N ILE A 227 -1.92 7.56 -4.83
CA ILE A 227 -2.05 6.24 -5.46
C ILE A 227 -2.51 6.47 -6.90
N SER A 228 -1.72 6.01 -7.88
CA SER A 228 -1.93 6.27 -9.32
C SER A 228 -2.21 4.97 -10.09
N ARG A 229 -3.10 5.04 -11.09
CA ARG A 229 -3.35 3.91 -11.99
C ARG A 229 -2.22 3.76 -12.98
N SER A 230 -2.09 4.75 -13.87
CA SER A 230 -1.03 4.80 -14.87
C SER A 230 0.31 5.13 -14.24
N THR A 231 1.38 4.50 -14.74
CA THR A 231 2.74 4.64 -14.23
C THR A 231 3.78 4.61 -15.35
N PHE A 232 4.93 5.23 -15.10
CA PHE A 232 6.12 5.17 -15.97
C PHE A 232 7.38 5.00 -15.09
N PRO A 233 8.55 4.55 -15.59
CA PRO A 233 9.79 4.59 -14.81
C PRO A 233 9.96 5.87 -14.00
N SER A 234 10.38 5.72 -12.74
CA SER A 234 10.44 6.76 -11.69
C SER A 234 9.13 7.10 -10.97
N GLN A 235 7.98 6.48 -11.30
CA GLN A 235 6.70 6.72 -10.60
C GLN A 235 6.81 6.60 -9.08
N GLY A 236 7.57 5.61 -8.57
CA GLY A 236 7.71 5.32 -7.15
C GLY A 236 8.32 6.46 -6.32
N GLN A 237 8.87 7.50 -6.96
CA GLN A 237 9.29 8.72 -6.28
C GLN A 237 8.11 9.62 -5.85
N TYR A 238 6.95 9.48 -6.51
CA TYR A 238 5.81 10.39 -6.37
C TYR A 238 4.53 9.71 -5.90
N SER A 239 4.32 8.44 -6.24
CA SER A 239 3.10 7.72 -5.86
C SER A 239 3.32 6.23 -5.63
N GLY A 240 2.38 5.61 -4.92
CA GLY A 240 2.12 4.17 -5.01
C GLY A 240 1.27 3.83 -6.23
N HIS A 241 0.92 2.55 -6.35
CA HIS A 241 0.14 1.98 -7.45
C HIS A 241 -0.81 0.90 -6.92
N TRP A 242 -1.92 0.64 -7.63
CA TRP A 242 -2.69 -0.59 -7.46
C TRP A 242 -2.86 -1.27 -8.81
N LEU A 243 -2.95 -2.60 -8.84
CA LEU A 243 -2.93 -3.41 -10.07
C LEU A 243 -4.18 -3.27 -10.97
N GLY A 244 -5.03 -2.27 -10.72
CA GLY A 244 -6.22 -1.97 -11.51
C GLY A 244 -7.41 -2.87 -11.17
N ASP A 245 -8.35 -2.91 -12.12
CA ASP A 245 -9.69 -3.51 -11.99
C ASP A 245 -9.67 -5.05 -12.05
N ASN A 246 -9.02 -5.69 -11.08
CA ASN A 246 -8.95 -7.15 -10.98
C ASN A 246 -10.31 -7.77 -10.64
N ARG A 247 -10.55 -9.02 -11.05
CA ARG A 247 -11.84 -9.70 -10.82
C ARG A 247 -11.87 -10.44 -9.50
N SER A 248 -13.06 -10.66 -8.95
CA SER A 248 -13.32 -11.50 -7.78
C SER A 248 -13.21 -12.99 -8.12
N GLN A 249 -12.01 -13.43 -8.53
CA GLN A 249 -11.69 -14.81 -8.91
C GLN A 249 -10.36 -15.26 -8.31
N TRP A 250 -10.24 -16.56 -8.00
CA TRP A 250 -9.01 -17.16 -7.48
C TRP A 250 -7.79 -16.96 -8.40
N LYS A 251 -8.02 -16.95 -9.71
CA LYS A 251 -6.97 -16.72 -10.72
C LYS A 251 -6.38 -15.31 -10.58
N ASP A 252 -7.22 -14.30 -10.40
CA ASP A 252 -6.80 -12.91 -10.18
C ASP A 252 -6.10 -12.74 -8.82
N MET A 253 -6.57 -13.42 -7.78
CA MET A 253 -5.86 -13.48 -6.50
C MET A 253 -4.45 -14.06 -6.66
N TYR A 254 -4.29 -15.13 -7.44
CA TYR A 254 -2.96 -15.66 -7.76
C TYR A 254 -2.10 -14.65 -8.53
N TYR A 255 -2.61 -14.06 -9.63
CA TYR A 255 -1.84 -13.12 -10.47
C TYR A 255 -1.48 -11.80 -9.77
N SER A 256 -2.16 -11.48 -8.68
CA SER A 256 -1.77 -10.34 -7.85
C SER A 256 -0.34 -10.46 -7.27
N ILE A 257 0.15 -11.69 -7.05
CA ILE A 257 1.52 -11.94 -6.54
C ILE A 257 2.58 -11.57 -7.58
N PRO A 258 2.61 -12.13 -8.81
CA PRO A 258 3.57 -11.70 -9.82
C PRO A 258 3.41 -10.23 -10.22
N GLY A 259 2.19 -9.67 -10.17
CA GLY A 259 1.97 -8.23 -10.34
C GLY A 259 2.68 -7.39 -9.26
N LEU A 260 2.46 -7.71 -7.99
CA LEU A 260 3.14 -7.11 -6.83
C LEU A 260 4.68 -7.18 -6.98
N LEU A 261 5.18 -8.37 -7.33
CA LEU A 261 6.62 -8.59 -7.48
C LEU A 261 7.20 -7.77 -8.65
N SER A 262 6.49 -7.67 -9.76
CA SER A 262 6.91 -6.86 -10.92
C SER A 262 7.04 -5.38 -10.55
N PHE A 263 6.06 -4.81 -9.86
CA PHE A 263 6.13 -3.40 -9.43
C PHE A 263 7.19 -3.14 -8.36
N SER A 264 7.50 -4.14 -7.53
CA SER A 264 8.64 -4.08 -6.63
C SER A 264 9.96 -3.97 -7.42
N LEU A 265 10.10 -4.70 -8.52
CA LEU A 265 11.25 -4.59 -9.45
C LEU A 265 11.30 -3.24 -10.18
N PHE A 266 10.14 -2.64 -10.45
CA PHE A 266 10.04 -1.33 -11.12
C PHE A 266 10.36 -0.15 -10.18
N GLY A 267 10.69 -0.42 -8.91
CA GLY A 267 10.96 0.63 -7.92
C GLY A 267 9.70 1.33 -7.42
N ILE A 268 8.54 0.66 -7.47
CA ILE A 268 7.24 1.15 -6.96
C ILE A 268 6.81 0.21 -5.83
N PRO A 269 7.45 0.30 -4.64
CA PRO A 269 7.25 -0.68 -3.58
C PRO A 269 5.90 -0.57 -2.88
N LEU A 270 5.23 0.59 -2.93
CA LEU A 270 3.89 0.80 -2.36
C LEU A 270 2.83 0.35 -3.38
N VAL A 271 2.63 -0.97 -3.48
CA VAL A 271 1.75 -1.59 -4.46
C VAL A 271 0.90 -2.71 -3.87
N GLY A 272 -0.27 -2.97 -4.47
CA GLY A 272 -1.17 -4.09 -4.15
C GLY A 272 -2.30 -4.24 -5.16
N ALA A 273 -3.10 -5.30 -5.04
CA ALA A 273 -4.34 -5.48 -5.79
C ALA A 273 -5.56 -5.11 -4.92
N ASP A 274 -6.71 -4.89 -5.56
CA ASP A 274 -7.97 -4.72 -4.85
C ASP A 274 -8.38 -6.05 -4.20
N ILE A 275 -8.31 -6.07 -2.87
CA ILE A 275 -8.52 -7.26 -2.05
C ILE A 275 -9.98 -7.70 -2.16
N CYS A 276 -10.16 -9.02 -2.31
CA CYS A 276 -11.42 -9.69 -2.63
C CYS A 276 -11.90 -9.55 -4.08
N GLY A 277 -11.22 -8.74 -4.90
CA GLY A 277 -11.62 -8.46 -6.28
C GLY A 277 -12.42 -7.16 -6.40
N PHE A 278 -12.19 -6.42 -7.49
CA PHE A 278 -12.97 -5.23 -7.82
C PHE A 278 -14.25 -5.61 -8.58
N SER A 279 -14.11 -6.36 -9.68
CA SER A 279 -15.24 -6.72 -10.56
C SER A 279 -15.86 -8.08 -10.20
N GLY A 280 -17.19 -8.11 -10.12
CA GLY A 280 -17.99 -9.30 -9.78
C GLY A 280 -18.08 -9.57 -8.27
N SER A 281 -19.13 -10.26 -7.84
CA SER A 281 -19.32 -10.60 -6.42
C SER A 281 -18.33 -11.68 -5.94
N THR A 282 -17.57 -11.37 -4.88
CA THR A 282 -16.73 -12.37 -4.19
C THR A 282 -17.56 -13.41 -3.43
N SER A 283 -16.91 -14.53 -3.07
CA SER A 283 -17.40 -15.47 -2.06
C SER A 283 -16.73 -15.20 -0.69
N GLU A 284 -17.32 -15.72 0.39
CA GLU A 284 -16.75 -15.62 1.73
C GLU A 284 -15.37 -16.29 1.82
N GLU A 285 -15.22 -17.47 1.23
CA GLU A 285 -13.94 -18.19 1.23
C GLU A 285 -12.87 -17.40 0.46
N LEU A 286 -13.18 -16.99 -0.77
CA LEU A 286 -12.26 -16.20 -1.59
C LEU A 286 -11.87 -14.91 -0.87
N CYS A 287 -12.82 -14.17 -0.31
CA CYS A 287 -12.51 -12.92 0.37
C CYS A 287 -11.71 -13.15 1.66
N THR A 288 -11.96 -14.25 2.39
CA THR A 288 -11.15 -14.59 3.57
C THR A 288 -9.70 -14.89 3.19
N ARG A 289 -9.49 -15.71 2.15
CA ARG A 289 -8.13 -16.01 1.64
C ARG A 289 -7.45 -14.79 1.03
N TRP A 290 -8.20 -13.94 0.34
CA TRP A 290 -7.64 -12.71 -0.24
C TRP A 290 -7.33 -11.68 0.84
N MET A 291 -8.12 -11.57 1.91
CA MET A 291 -7.76 -10.74 3.06
C MET A 291 -6.50 -11.25 3.75
N GLN A 292 -6.29 -12.57 3.82
CA GLN A 292 -5.05 -13.15 4.31
C GLN A 292 -3.85 -12.74 3.46
N LEU A 293 -3.91 -12.98 2.15
CA LEU A 293 -2.84 -12.59 1.22
C LEU A 293 -2.63 -11.07 1.18
N GLY A 294 -3.72 -10.31 1.03
CA GLY A 294 -3.73 -8.87 0.85
C GLY A 294 -3.30 -8.08 2.08
N ALA A 295 -3.43 -8.64 3.28
CA ALA A 295 -2.80 -8.11 4.48
C ALA A 295 -1.26 -8.04 4.36
N PHE A 296 -0.66 -8.76 3.41
CA PHE A 296 0.76 -8.74 3.11
C PHE A 296 1.11 -8.01 1.80
N TYR A 297 0.17 -7.28 1.19
CA TYR A 297 0.54 -6.29 0.17
C TYR A 297 1.15 -5.06 0.84
N PRO A 298 2.26 -4.50 0.32
CA PRO A 298 2.77 -3.22 0.79
C PRO A 298 1.69 -2.13 0.82
N PHE A 299 0.85 -2.04 -0.21
CA PHE A 299 -0.41 -1.29 -0.21
C PHE A 299 -1.63 -2.22 -0.08
N ALA A 300 -2.35 -2.15 1.04
CA ALA A 300 -3.47 -3.05 1.34
C ALA A 300 -4.82 -2.31 1.35
N ARG A 301 -5.59 -2.48 0.27
CA ARG A 301 -6.94 -1.90 0.09
C ARG A 301 -7.94 -2.96 -0.33
N ASN A 302 -9.06 -3.06 0.40
CA ASN A 302 -10.26 -3.72 -0.11
C ASN A 302 -11.08 -2.66 -0.87
N HIS A 303 -11.38 -2.94 -2.14
CA HIS A 303 -12.14 -2.08 -3.03
C HIS A 303 -13.07 -2.93 -3.87
N ASN A 304 -14.33 -2.51 -3.93
CA ASN A 304 -15.38 -3.17 -4.69
C ASN A 304 -15.95 -2.25 -5.78
N THR A 305 -16.50 -2.83 -6.85
CA THR A 305 -17.21 -2.09 -7.90
C THR A 305 -18.66 -1.76 -7.51
N GLN A 306 -19.31 -0.92 -8.32
CA GLN A 306 -20.70 -0.52 -8.13
C GLN A 306 -21.64 -1.69 -8.41
N ASN A 307 -22.79 -1.74 -7.72
CA ASN A 307 -23.86 -2.73 -7.89
C ASN A 307 -23.51 -4.18 -7.50
N GLU A 308 -22.28 -4.47 -7.11
CA GLU A 308 -21.91 -5.77 -6.52
C GLU A 308 -22.22 -5.82 -5.02
N LYS A 309 -22.33 -7.05 -4.50
CA LYS A 309 -22.54 -7.29 -3.05
C LYS A 309 -21.42 -6.64 -2.25
N ALA A 310 -21.76 -6.06 -1.10
CA ALA A 310 -20.76 -5.56 -0.17
C ALA A 310 -19.75 -6.66 0.20
N GLN A 311 -18.50 -6.26 0.41
CA GLN A 311 -17.40 -7.17 0.70
C GLN A 311 -16.39 -6.58 1.69
N ASP A 312 -16.78 -5.54 2.42
CA ASP A 312 -16.01 -5.14 3.60
C ASP A 312 -16.09 -6.27 4.66
N PRO A 313 -15.09 -6.41 5.55
CA PRO A 313 -15.08 -7.50 6.50
C PRO A 313 -16.33 -7.63 7.40
N THR A 314 -17.09 -6.54 7.60
CA THR A 314 -18.22 -6.53 8.53
C THR A 314 -19.44 -7.30 8.02
N VAL A 315 -19.55 -7.54 6.71
CA VAL A 315 -20.72 -8.20 6.12
C VAL A 315 -20.65 -9.72 6.11
N PHE A 316 -19.48 -10.31 6.35
CA PHE A 316 -19.28 -11.76 6.35
C PHE A 316 -19.65 -12.42 7.68
N SER A 317 -19.67 -13.76 7.70
CA SER A 317 -19.92 -14.54 8.91
C SER A 317 -18.95 -14.19 10.05
N PRO A 318 -19.32 -14.43 11.32
CA PRO A 318 -18.43 -14.18 12.46
C PRO A 318 -17.07 -14.89 12.33
N ALA A 319 -17.03 -16.10 11.79
CA ALA A 319 -15.79 -16.86 11.61
C ALA A 319 -14.86 -16.20 10.58
N ALA A 320 -15.38 -15.88 9.39
CA ALA A 320 -14.64 -15.17 8.36
C ALA A 320 -14.17 -13.80 8.84
N ARG A 321 -15.04 -13.05 9.51
CA ARG A 321 -14.71 -11.73 10.08
C ARG A 321 -13.59 -11.79 11.10
N THR A 322 -13.59 -12.79 11.98
CA THR A 322 -12.48 -13.00 12.93
C THR A 322 -11.19 -13.31 12.20
N ALA A 323 -11.19 -14.22 11.22
CA ALA A 323 -10.00 -14.52 10.42
C ALA A 323 -9.43 -13.28 9.68
N MET A 324 -10.31 -12.46 9.09
CA MET A 324 -9.93 -11.20 8.44
C MET A 324 -9.38 -10.17 9.44
N LYS A 325 -9.99 -10.06 10.63
CA LYS A 325 -9.51 -9.18 11.70
C LYS A 325 -8.14 -9.61 12.20
N ASP A 326 -7.94 -10.90 12.46
CA ASP A 326 -6.71 -11.43 13.05
C ASP A 326 -5.51 -11.29 12.10
N VAL A 327 -5.72 -11.48 10.79
CA VAL A 327 -4.64 -11.26 9.81
C VAL A 327 -4.33 -9.77 9.61
N LEU A 328 -5.32 -8.88 9.71
CA LEU A 328 -5.08 -7.44 9.76
C LEU A 328 -4.33 -7.03 11.04
N LEU A 329 -4.69 -7.57 12.21
CA LEU A 329 -3.92 -7.34 13.45
C LEU A 329 -2.48 -7.86 13.32
N THR A 330 -2.29 -8.99 12.65
CA THR A 330 -0.95 -9.50 12.31
C THR A 330 -0.17 -8.50 11.47
N ARG A 331 -0.76 -7.95 10.40
CA ARG A 331 -0.16 -6.86 9.62
C ARG A 331 0.19 -5.66 10.51
N TYR A 332 -0.71 -5.22 11.37
CA TYR A 332 -0.51 -4.05 12.24
C TYR A 332 0.64 -4.28 13.22
N SER A 333 0.82 -5.51 13.68
CA SER A 333 1.96 -5.88 14.53
C SER A 333 3.29 -5.78 13.79
N LEU A 334 3.30 -5.95 12.47
CA LEU A 334 4.48 -5.91 11.61
C LEU A 334 4.75 -4.53 11.01
N LEU A 335 3.96 -3.49 11.33
CA LEU A 335 4.18 -2.15 10.79
C LEU A 335 5.58 -1.59 11.04
N PRO A 336 6.25 -1.76 12.21
CA PRO A 336 7.62 -1.30 12.38
C PRO A 336 8.61 -1.98 11.43
N PHE A 337 8.45 -3.29 11.19
CA PHE A 337 9.24 -4.04 10.22
C PHE A 337 8.96 -3.56 8.79
N LEU A 338 7.68 -3.48 8.39
CA LEU A 338 7.27 -3.02 7.06
C LEU A 338 7.77 -1.59 6.79
N TYR A 339 7.67 -0.70 7.77
CA TYR A 339 8.11 0.69 7.66
C TYR A 339 9.64 0.80 7.54
N THR A 340 10.39 -0.06 8.25
CA THR A 340 11.84 -0.17 8.09
C THR A 340 12.22 -0.68 6.69
N LEU A 341 11.43 -1.58 6.11
CA LEU A 341 11.62 -2.01 4.71
C LEU A 341 11.39 -0.86 3.72
N PHE A 342 10.35 -0.04 3.93
CA PHE A 342 10.13 1.16 3.12
C PHE A 342 11.26 2.19 3.26
N HIS A 343 11.82 2.35 4.47
CA HIS A 343 12.99 3.20 4.68
C HIS A 343 14.20 2.72 3.86
N ARG A 344 14.47 1.40 3.84
CA ARG A 344 15.52 0.83 2.99
C ARG A 344 15.25 1.03 1.51
N ALA A 345 14.00 0.84 1.07
CA ALA A 345 13.60 1.11 -0.31
C ALA A 345 13.89 2.57 -0.71
N HIS A 346 13.53 3.51 0.17
CA HIS A 346 13.77 4.93 -0.03
C HIS A 346 15.26 5.30 -0.12
N LEU A 347 16.11 4.73 0.74
CA LEU A 347 17.53 5.10 0.77
C LEU A 347 18.42 4.32 -0.20
N GLN A 348 18.11 3.05 -0.46
CA GLN A 348 19.04 2.12 -1.11
C GLN A 348 18.45 1.47 -2.37
N GLY A 349 17.17 1.74 -2.69
CA GLY A 349 16.49 1.06 -3.81
C GLY A 349 16.16 -0.41 -3.51
N ASP A 350 16.11 -0.78 -2.22
CA ASP A 350 15.70 -2.10 -1.77
C ASP A 350 14.23 -2.40 -2.11
N THR A 351 13.88 -3.67 -2.29
CA THR A 351 12.48 -4.10 -2.50
C THR A 351 11.77 -4.38 -1.17
N VAL A 352 10.49 -4.03 -1.04
CA VAL A 352 9.69 -4.35 0.16
C VAL A 352 9.14 -5.78 0.09
N ALA A 353 8.17 -6.03 -0.79
CA ALA A 353 7.84 -7.37 -1.22
C ALA A 353 8.88 -7.82 -2.25
N ARG A 354 9.41 -9.03 -2.16
CA ARG A 354 10.47 -9.50 -3.06
C ARG A 354 10.32 -10.97 -3.43
N PRO A 355 10.71 -11.34 -4.66
CA PRO A 355 10.68 -12.73 -5.10
C PRO A 355 11.75 -13.53 -4.36
N LEU A 356 11.54 -14.83 -4.19
CA LEU A 356 12.50 -15.67 -3.46
C LEU A 356 13.88 -15.68 -4.13
N PHE A 357 13.95 -15.63 -5.47
CA PHE A 357 15.23 -15.66 -6.18
C PHE A 357 16.11 -14.43 -5.94
N PHE A 358 15.59 -13.32 -5.40
CA PHE A 358 16.41 -12.19 -4.97
C PHE A 358 17.30 -12.55 -3.77
N GLU A 359 16.76 -13.34 -2.84
CA GLU A 359 17.48 -13.78 -1.64
C GLU A 359 18.23 -15.09 -1.82
N PHE A 360 17.78 -15.91 -2.77
CA PHE A 360 18.30 -17.25 -3.03
C PHE A 360 18.69 -17.45 -4.51
N PRO A 361 19.50 -16.56 -5.12
CA PRO A 361 19.75 -16.58 -6.57
C PRO A 361 20.52 -17.83 -7.06
N ARG A 362 21.17 -18.55 -6.15
CA ARG A 362 21.87 -19.81 -6.45
C ARG A 362 20.97 -21.03 -6.40
N ASP A 363 19.76 -20.88 -5.86
CA ASP A 363 18.76 -21.92 -5.82
C ASP A 363 17.86 -21.80 -7.06
N VAL A 364 18.16 -22.62 -8.08
CA VAL A 364 17.49 -22.60 -9.39
C VAL A 364 15.98 -22.85 -9.26
N ALA A 365 15.54 -23.58 -8.22
CA ALA A 365 14.12 -23.83 -7.99
C ALA A 365 13.34 -22.54 -7.72
N THR A 366 14.01 -21.49 -7.22
CA THR A 366 13.36 -20.21 -6.87
C THR A 366 13.09 -19.30 -8.07
N LEU A 367 13.72 -19.54 -9.23
CA LEU A 367 13.60 -18.67 -10.41
C LEU A 367 12.18 -18.63 -10.99
N GLY A 368 11.45 -19.74 -10.89
CA GLY A 368 10.08 -19.88 -11.41
C GLY A 368 8.98 -19.75 -10.36
N LEU A 369 9.31 -19.36 -9.12
CA LEU A 369 8.31 -19.28 -8.05
C LEU A 369 7.54 -17.95 -8.12
N ASP A 370 6.22 -18.06 -8.23
CA ASP A 370 5.28 -16.95 -8.36
C ASP A 370 4.05 -17.06 -7.43
N ARG A 371 4.05 -18.04 -6.51
CA ARG A 371 2.97 -18.31 -5.54
C ARG A 371 3.30 -17.92 -4.10
N GLN A 372 4.54 -17.48 -3.87
CA GLN A 372 5.07 -17.06 -2.58
C GLN A 372 5.92 -15.81 -2.77
N PHE A 373 6.09 -15.04 -1.72
CA PHE A 373 6.99 -13.90 -1.72
C PHE A 373 7.55 -13.66 -0.31
N LEU A 374 8.58 -12.83 -0.24
CA LEU A 374 9.16 -12.39 1.02
C LEU A 374 8.78 -10.93 1.30
N TRP A 375 8.62 -10.58 2.57
CA TRP A 375 8.83 -9.23 3.05
C TRP A 375 10.26 -9.06 3.52
N GLY A 376 10.99 -8.17 2.84
CA GLY A 376 12.43 -8.05 3.01
C GLY A 376 13.11 -9.40 2.76
N ARG A 377 14.15 -9.69 3.54
CA ARG A 377 14.93 -10.93 3.40
C ARG A 377 14.43 -12.10 4.28
N SER A 378 13.44 -11.86 5.13
CA SER A 378 13.28 -12.65 6.36
C SER A 378 11.88 -13.19 6.65
N LEU A 379 10.81 -12.68 6.01
CA LEU A 379 9.45 -13.14 6.30
C LEU A 379 8.82 -13.74 5.03
N LEU A 380 8.70 -15.06 4.99
CA LEU A 380 8.11 -15.81 3.88
C LEU A 380 6.60 -15.91 4.06
N VAL A 381 5.87 -15.45 3.04
CA VAL A 381 4.41 -15.49 2.96
C VAL A 381 3.99 -16.61 2.02
N THR A 382 3.21 -17.57 2.53
CA THR A 382 2.73 -18.74 1.77
C THR A 382 1.20 -18.81 1.81
N PRO A 383 0.50 -18.13 0.89
CA PRO A 383 -0.97 -18.07 0.86
C PRO A 383 -1.61 -19.32 0.24
N VAL A 384 -2.83 -19.64 0.64
CA VAL A 384 -3.72 -20.55 -0.10
C VAL A 384 -4.30 -19.80 -1.30
N LEU A 385 -4.15 -20.38 -2.50
CA LEU A 385 -4.57 -19.78 -3.77
C LEU A 385 -5.63 -20.59 -4.52
N GLU A 386 -6.20 -21.61 -3.88
CA GLU A 386 -7.14 -22.55 -4.49
C GLU A 386 -8.38 -22.73 -3.58
N PRO A 387 -9.58 -22.92 -4.14
CA PRO A 387 -10.81 -23.09 -3.37
C PRO A 387 -10.90 -24.46 -2.69
N GLY A 388 -11.52 -24.50 -1.52
CA GLY A 388 -11.92 -25.72 -0.81
C GLY A 388 -10.77 -26.47 -0.16
N VAL A 389 -9.60 -25.86 0.00
CA VAL A 389 -8.41 -26.51 0.58
C VAL A 389 -8.05 -25.95 1.95
N ASP A 390 -7.52 -26.84 2.79
CA ASP A 390 -7.07 -26.60 4.16
C ASP A 390 -5.54 -26.77 4.31
N SER A 391 -4.83 -26.88 3.19
CA SER A 391 -3.39 -27.04 3.14
C SER A 391 -2.82 -26.46 1.85
N VAL A 392 -1.54 -26.11 1.86
CA VAL A 392 -0.83 -25.53 0.71
C VAL A 392 0.54 -26.18 0.54
N MET A 393 0.98 -26.33 -0.71
CA MET A 393 2.35 -26.68 -1.05
C MET A 393 3.16 -25.40 -1.23
N GLY A 394 4.17 -25.19 -0.37
CA GLY A 394 5.07 -24.03 -0.45
C GLY A 394 6.53 -24.48 -0.55
N TYR A 395 7.31 -23.83 -1.39
CA TYR A 395 8.76 -24.01 -1.41
C TYR A 395 9.36 -23.31 -0.20
N VAL A 396 10.18 -24.01 0.57
CA VAL A 396 10.93 -23.46 1.69
C VAL A 396 12.42 -23.56 1.35
N PRO A 397 13.11 -22.43 1.11
CA PRO A 397 14.53 -22.44 0.78
C PRO A 397 15.37 -23.10 1.87
N ARG A 398 16.57 -23.57 1.51
CA ARG A 398 17.48 -24.24 2.46
C ARG A 398 17.77 -23.37 3.68
N GLY A 399 17.71 -23.97 4.86
CA GLY A 399 17.98 -23.34 6.15
C GLY A 399 16.87 -23.60 7.16
N VAL A 400 17.04 -23.03 8.36
CA VAL A 400 16.03 -23.07 9.40
C VAL A 400 15.01 -21.95 9.19
N TRP A 401 13.74 -22.30 9.29
CA TRP A 401 12.60 -21.39 9.21
C TRP A 401 11.72 -21.61 10.42
N TYR A 402 11.27 -20.52 11.03
CA TYR A 402 10.43 -20.56 12.22
C TYR A 402 9.02 -20.14 11.86
N ASP A 403 8.02 -20.90 12.25
CA ASP A 403 6.63 -20.45 12.20
C ASP A 403 6.49 -19.13 12.98
N PHE A 404 5.97 -18.10 12.33
CA PHE A 404 5.90 -16.74 12.89
C PHE A 404 5.08 -16.68 14.18
N TYR A 405 4.03 -17.51 14.29
CA TYR A 405 3.07 -17.45 15.38
C TYR A 405 3.56 -18.20 16.63
N THR A 406 4.17 -19.37 16.42
CA THR A 406 4.53 -20.30 17.49
C THR A 406 6.02 -20.32 17.79
N GLY A 407 6.87 -19.89 16.86
CA GLY A 407 8.32 -20.03 16.92
C GLY A 407 8.84 -21.46 16.71
N SER A 408 7.98 -22.39 16.28
CA SER A 408 8.38 -23.77 15.98
C SER A 408 9.23 -23.81 14.71
N SER A 409 10.31 -24.58 14.72
CA SER A 409 11.27 -24.61 13.61
C SER A 409 11.03 -25.75 12.62
N VAL A 410 11.39 -25.48 11.37
CA VAL A 410 11.54 -26.43 10.27
C VAL A 410 12.94 -26.23 9.68
N ASN A 411 13.70 -27.32 9.56
CA ASN A 411 15.00 -27.31 8.89
C ASN A 411 14.80 -27.82 7.46
N SER A 412 14.74 -26.92 6.49
CA SER A 412 14.49 -27.24 5.09
C SER A 412 15.78 -27.53 4.33
N SER A 413 15.75 -28.54 3.46
CA SER A 413 16.84 -28.83 2.54
C SER A 413 16.82 -27.99 1.25
N GLY A 414 15.77 -27.18 1.06
CA GLY A 414 15.40 -26.52 -0.20
C GLY A 414 14.36 -27.35 -0.93
N GLU A 415 13.13 -27.37 -0.42
CA GLU A 415 12.11 -28.33 -0.84
C GLU A 415 10.68 -27.80 -0.75
N MET A 416 9.75 -28.48 -1.43
CA MET A 416 8.31 -28.22 -1.30
C MET A 416 7.76 -28.91 -0.06
N LEU A 417 7.18 -28.14 0.85
CA LEU A 417 6.54 -28.65 2.06
C LEU A 417 5.02 -28.48 1.97
N LYS A 418 4.29 -29.51 2.42
CA LYS A 418 2.85 -29.43 2.64
C LYS A 418 2.59 -28.82 4.00
N MET A 419 1.95 -27.66 4.04
CA MET A 419 1.65 -26.91 5.26
C MET A 419 0.16 -26.93 5.55
N SER A 420 -0.22 -27.10 6.81
CA SER A 420 -1.59 -26.91 7.25
C SER A 420 -1.97 -25.44 7.06
N ALA A 421 -3.13 -25.18 6.49
CA ALA A 421 -3.62 -23.85 6.16
C ALA A 421 -5.16 -23.82 6.27
N PRO A 422 -5.75 -24.08 7.46
CA PRO A 422 -7.19 -23.93 7.65
C PRO A 422 -7.65 -22.50 7.34
N LEU A 423 -8.95 -22.27 7.20
CA LEU A 423 -9.49 -21.02 6.65
C LEU A 423 -9.07 -19.78 7.46
N GLU A 424 -8.83 -19.94 8.75
CA GLU A 424 -8.40 -18.90 9.70
C GLU A 424 -6.90 -18.65 9.74
N HIS A 425 -6.07 -19.45 9.04
CA HIS A 425 -4.62 -19.42 9.17
C HIS A 425 -3.89 -19.15 7.85
N LEU A 426 -2.97 -18.18 7.88
CA LEU A 426 -2.01 -17.91 6.81
C LEU A 426 -0.63 -18.40 7.24
N ASN A 427 0.07 -19.14 6.38
CA ASN A 427 1.42 -19.60 6.67
C ASN A 427 2.44 -18.46 6.53
N LEU A 428 3.08 -18.12 7.64
CA LEU A 428 4.15 -17.12 7.74
C LEU A 428 5.37 -17.73 8.41
N HIS A 429 6.53 -17.64 7.77
CA HIS A 429 7.77 -18.20 8.30
C HIS A 429 8.87 -17.14 8.38
N VAL A 430 9.53 -17.05 9.53
CA VAL A 430 10.68 -16.19 9.77
C VAL A 430 11.96 -16.97 9.48
N ARG A 431 12.78 -16.46 8.58
CA ARG A 431 14.09 -17.02 8.25
C ARG A 431 15.02 -16.93 9.46
N GLU A 432 15.82 -17.97 9.67
CA GLU A 432 16.90 -17.93 10.65
C GLU A 432 17.87 -16.76 10.41
N GLY A 433 18.52 -16.29 11.48
CA GLY A 433 19.47 -15.19 11.44
C GLY A 433 18.82 -13.79 11.40
N ALA A 434 17.50 -13.69 11.58
CA ALA A 434 16.77 -12.43 11.47
C ALA A 434 16.21 -11.92 12.81
N ILE A 435 16.16 -10.60 12.96
CA ILE A 435 15.46 -9.92 14.06
C ILE A 435 14.40 -9.01 13.46
N LEU A 436 13.13 -9.22 13.83
CA LEU A 436 11.98 -8.51 13.31
C LEU A 436 11.40 -7.60 14.41
N PRO A 437 11.40 -6.27 14.23
CA PRO A 437 10.67 -5.38 15.12
C PRO A 437 9.17 -5.48 14.84
N THR A 438 8.41 -5.79 15.89
CA THR A 438 6.96 -5.87 15.90
C THR A 438 6.40 -4.96 16.99
N GLN A 439 5.09 -4.74 17.00
CA GLN A 439 4.41 -3.92 17.99
C GLN A 439 3.09 -4.56 18.38
N LYS A 440 2.59 -4.29 19.59
CA LYS A 440 1.23 -4.69 19.92
C LYS A 440 0.25 -3.94 19.01
N PRO A 441 -0.56 -4.63 18.19
CA PRO A 441 -1.45 -3.98 17.23
C PRO A 441 -2.69 -3.38 17.90
N GLU A 442 -3.22 -2.32 17.31
CA GLU A 442 -4.53 -1.71 17.59
C GLU A 442 -5.28 -1.49 16.26
N THR A 443 -6.45 -0.86 16.30
CA THR A 443 -7.31 -0.66 15.13
C THR A 443 -6.86 0.46 14.18
N THR A 444 -5.90 1.31 14.59
CA THR A 444 -5.27 2.32 13.73
C THR A 444 -3.76 2.32 13.95
N SER A 445 -2.99 2.77 12.94
CA SER A 445 -1.54 2.94 13.10
C SER A 445 -1.21 3.98 14.17
N GLU A 446 -2.04 5.02 14.33
CA GLU A 446 -1.82 6.04 15.36
C GLU A 446 -1.89 5.44 16.77
N ALA A 447 -2.87 4.58 17.04
CA ALA A 447 -2.96 3.88 18.32
C ALA A 447 -1.84 2.84 18.48
N THR A 448 -1.59 2.06 17.41
CA THR A 448 -0.56 1.01 17.41
C THR A 448 0.82 1.56 17.74
N ARG A 449 1.19 2.71 17.15
CA ARG A 449 2.53 3.31 17.31
C ARG A 449 2.87 3.72 18.74
N ARG A 450 1.87 3.91 19.60
CA ARG A 450 2.05 4.26 21.03
C ARG A 450 2.32 3.05 21.92
N ASN A 451 2.12 1.83 21.40
CA ASN A 451 2.32 0.62 22.18
C ASN A 451 3.81 0.23 22.29
N PRO A 452 4.19 -0.56 23.31
CA PRO A 452 5.52 -1.14 23.37
C PRO A 452 5.82 -2.04 22.16
N LEU A 453 7.07 -1.98 21.71
CA LEU A 453 7.62 -2.87 20.69
C LEU A 453 7.92 -4.25 21.27
N ARG A 454 7.83 -5.26 20.40
CA ARG A 454 8.28 -6.63 20.62
C ARG A 454 9.29 -6.99 19.55
N LEU A 455 10.41 -7.61 19.93
CA LEU A 455 11.38 -8.12 18.97
C LEU A 455 11.24 -9.64 18.86
N ILE A 456 11.08 -10.14 17.63
CA ILE A 456 11.16 -11.56 17.30
C ILE A 456 12.58 -11.82 16.81
N VAL A 457 13.32 -12.69 17.49
CA VAL A 457 14.71 -13.05 17.19
C VAL A 457 14.74 -14.50 16.73
N ALA A 458 14.90 -14.73 15.43
CA ALA A 458 15.03 -16.06 14.85
C ALA A 458 16.51 -16.45 14.77
N LEU A 459 17.00 -17.29 15.69
CA LEU A 459 18.41 -17.66 15.72
C LEU A 459 18.80 -18.55 14.53
N SER A 460 20.00 -18.31 14.01
CA SER A 460 20.67 -19.26 13.12
C SER A 460 21.10 -20.52 13.85
N GLN A 461 21.45 -21.57 13.10
CA GLN A 461 22.11 -22.76 13.68
C GLN A 461 23.39 -22.42 14.46
N SER A 462 24.07 -21.33 14.10
CA SER A 462 25.25 -20.82 14.84
C SER A 462 24.91 -19.92 16.04
N GLY A 463 23.62 -19.76 16.37
CA GLY A 463 23.16 -18.91 17.48
C GLY A 463 23.34 -17.41 17.20
N THR A 464 23.25 -17.01 15.93
CA THR A 464 23.37 -15.59 15.51
C THR A 464 22.09 -15.06 14.91
N ALA A 465 21.85 -13.76 15.03
CA ALA A 465 20.75 -13.07 14.36
C ALA A 465 21.04 -11.58 14.21
N TRP A 466 20.48 -10.94 13.19
CA TRP A 466 20.63 -9.51 12.95
C TRP A 466 19.33 -8.88 12.45
N GLY A 467 19.11 -7.62 12.83
CA GLY A 467 18.04 -6.79 12.30
C GLY A 467 18.22 -5.34 12.66
N ASP A 468 17.29 -4.50 12.23
CA ASP A 468 17.31 -3.06 12.42
C ASP A 468 15.89 -2.52 12.61
N LEU A 469 15.82 -1.27 13.06
CA LEU A 469 14.59 -0.52 13.20
C LEU A 469 14.83 0.94 12.82
N PHE A 470 14.05 1.43 11.86
CA PHE A 470 13.92 2.85 11.58
C PHE A 470 12.64 3.40 12.23
N TRP A 471 12.77 4.53 12.91
CA TRP A 471 11.67 5.17 13.63
C TRP A 471 11.72 6.69 13.51
N ASP A 472 10.68 7.32 12.97
CA ASP A 472 10.47 8.78 12.98
C ASP A 472 9.03 9.09 13.41
N ASP A 473 8.55 10.32 13.21
CA ASP A 473 7.16 10.69 13.55
C ASP A 473 6.10 10.04 12.64
N GLY A 474 6.51 9.41 11.54
CA GLY A 474 5.66 8.70 10.60
C GLY A 474 5.10 9.57 9.46
N GLU A 475 5.18 10.89 9.50
CA GLU A 475 4.48 11.76 8.54
C GLU A 475 5.22 13.02 8.08
N SER A 476 6.21 13.49 8.84
CA SER A 476 6.96 14.69 8.45
C SER A 476 7.76 14.51 7.17
N LEU A 477 7.94 15.62 6.46
CA LEU A 477 8.78 15.67 5.26
C LEU A 477 10.27 15.60 5.62
N GLY A 478 11.06 14.88 4.84
CA GLY A 478 12.53 14.88 4.94
C GLY A 478 13.07 14.60 6.35
N THR A 479 12.49 13.66 7.09
CA THR A 479 12.94 13.31 8.44
C THR A 479 14.37 12.76 8.42
N PHE A 480 14.71 11.98 7.40
CA PHE A 480 16.05 11.44 7.23
C PHE A 480 17.08 12.55 6.97
N GLU A 481 16.83 13.40 5.98
CA GLU A 481 17.74 14.49 5.59
C GLU A 481 17.95 15.51 6.71
N ARG A 482 16.94 15.72 7.55
CA ARG A 482 17.00 16.63 8.73
C ARG A 482 17.56 15.95 9.98
N GLY A 483 17.80 14.64 9.95
CA GLY A 483 18.25 13.89 11.13
C GLY A 483 17.17 13.69 12.21
N SER A 484 15.89 13.90 11.89
CA SER A 484 14.74 13.76 12.80
C SER A 484 14.20 12.32 12.81
N TYR A 485 15.07 11.37 13.17
CA TYR A 485 14.73 9.95 13.26
C TYR A 485 15.60 9.22 14.28
N SER A 486 15.24 7.99 14.59
CA SER A 486 16.06 7.05 15.33
C SER A 486 16.31 5.79 14.51
N TYR A 487 17.53 5.28 14.59
CA TYR A 487 17.95 4.08 13.87
C TYR A 487 18.74 3.17 14.80
N LEU A 488 18.22 1.97 14.98
CA LEU A 488 18.77 0.96 15.87
C LEU A 488 19.19 -0.26 15.06
N VAL A 489 20.29 -0.88 15.50
CA VAL A 489 20.72 -2.19 15.01
C VAL A 489 20.71 -3.17 16.17
N PHE A 490 20.21 -4.37 15.90
CA PHE A 490 20.14 -5.47 16.83
C PHE A 490 21.06 -6.60 16.33
N ASN A 491 21.82 -7.17 17.25
CA ASN A 491 22.70 -8.29 16.93
C ASN A 491 22.63 -9.36 18.02
N VAL A 492 22.75 -10.62 17.63
CA VAL A 492 22.94 -11.73 18.54
C VAL A 492 24.20 -12.50 18.17
N THR A 493 25.05 -12.70 19.16
CA THR A 493 26.21 -13.60 19.08
C THR A 493 26.47 -14.22 20.44
N GLN A 494 26.79 -15.52 20.50
CA GLN A 494 27.19 -16.21 21.75
C GLN A 494 26.17 -16.03 22.90
N ASN A 495 24.88 -16.20 22.61
CA ASN A 495 23.78 -16.03 23.57
C ASN A 495 23.66 -14.62 24.18
N ILE A 496 24.18 -13.61 23.48
CA ILE A 496 24.12 -12.21 23.87
C ILE A 496 23.39 -11.45 22.76
N PHE A 497 22.22 -10.90 23.09
CA PHE A 497 21.53 -9.89 22.31
C PHE A 497 22.06 -8.51 22.67
N THR A 498 22.41 -7.71 21.68
CA THR A 498 22.85 -6.33 21.84
C THR A 498 22.01 -5.41 20.97
N SER A 499 21.48 -4.35 21.57
CA SER A 499 20.88 -3.21 20.88
C SER A 499 21.89 -2.07 20.82
N THR A 500 22.14 -1.56 19.62
CA THR A 500 23.00 -0.40 19.37
C THR A 500 22.19 0.70 18.71
N VAL A 501 22.17 1.87 19.35
CA VAL A 501 21.53 3.08 18.82
C VAL A 501 22.56 3.78 17.93
N LEU A 502 22.32 3.77 16.61
CA LEU A 502 23.21 4.42 15.64
C LEU A 502 22.85 5.89 15.44
N HIS A 503 21.56 6.21 15.56
CA HIS A 503 21.06 7.58 15.55
C HIS A 503 19.86 7.67 16.49
N ALA A 504 19.74 8.78 17.22
CA ALA A 504 18.69 8.99 18.20
C ALA A 504 18.01 10.33 17.99
N SER A 505 16.69 10.35 18.13
CA SER A 505 15.85 11.54 18.14
C SER A 505 14.86 11.51 19.29
N ALA A 506 14.22 12.65 19.57
CA ALA A 506 13.27 12.78 20.67
C ALA A 506 12.05 11.85 20.51
N GLU A 507 11.62 11.58 19.28
CA GLU A 507 10.46 10.74 18.95
C GLU A 507 10.61 9.29 19.45
N ALA A 508 11.84 8.80 19.59
CA ALA A 508 12.12 7.47 20.13
C ALA A 508 12.03 7.38 21.67
N THR A 509 11.97 8.51 22.37
CA THR A 509 11.90 8.50 23.84
C THR A 509 10.54 8.08 24.37
N GLU A 510 9.48 8.22 23.56
CA GLU A 510 8.10 7.91 23.93
C GLU A 510 7.74 6.42 23.75
N VAL A 511 8.58 5.65 23.04
CA VAL A 511 8.33 4.24 22.74
C VAL A 511 9.36 3.36 23.43
N THR A 512 8.89 2.23 23.96
CA THR A 512 9.73 1.26 24.65
C THR A 512 9.73 -0.10 23.95
N ILE A 513 10.80 -0.86 24.14
CA ILE A 513 10.84 -2.30 23.86
C ILE A 513 10.35 -3.01 25.12
N GLY A 514 9.21 -3.68 25.00
CA GLY A 514 8.54 -4.39 26.10
C GLY A 514 8.86 -5.88 26.16
N THR A 515 9.08 -6.53 25.01
CA THR A 515 9.21 -7.99 24.95
C THR A 515 10.26 -8.43 23.92
N LEU A 516 11.08 -9.42 24.27
CA LEU A 516 11.93 -10.17 23.34
C LEU A 516 11.44 -11.62 23.30
N SER A 517 11.19 -12.15 22.10
CA SER A 517 10.93 -13.57 21.86
C SER A 517 12.05 -14.14 20.99
N ILE A 518 12.81 -15.09 21.52
CA ILE A 518 14.00 -15.67 20.91
C ILE A 518 13.70 -17.12 20.54
N PHE A 519 13.68 -17.40 19.25
CA PHE A 519 13.39 -18.72 18.69
C PHE A 519 14.70 -19.49 18.45
N GLY A 520 14.68 -20.80 18.69
CA GLY A 520 15.82 -21.69 18.45
C GLY A 520 16.88 -21.69 19.56
N VAL A 521 16.51 -21.27 20.77
CA VAL A 521 17.38 -21.40 21.96
C VAL A 521 17.45 -22.89 22.33
N GLN A 522 18.56 -23.56 22.00
CA GLN A 522 18.63 -25.02 22.03
C GLN A 522 18.45 -25.63 23.43
N GLU A 523 19.03 -24.99 24.43
CA GLU A 523 19.01 -25.46 25.82
C GLU A 523 18.24 -24.48 26.70
N PRO A 524 17.42 -24.96 27.67
CA PRO A 524 16.71 -24.11 28.60
C PRO A 524 17.71 -23.25 29.40
N PRO A 525 17.61 -21.91 29.35
CA PRO A 525 18.49 -21.06 30.14
C PRO A 525 18.31 -21.32 31.64
N SER A 526 19.42 -21.30 32.36
CA SER A 526 19.45 -21.28 33.83
C SER A 526 19.04 -19.91 34.38
N LYS A 527 19.41 -18.84 33.66
CA LYS A 527 19.06 -17.45 33.99
C LYS A 527 19.16 -16.56 32.75
N VAL A 528 18.45 -15.43 32.81
CA VAL A 528 18.53 -14.37 31.80
C VAL A 528 18.90 -13.05 32.48
N LEU A 529 19.89 -12.35 31.93
CA LEU A 529 20.44 -11.10 32.46
C LEU A 529 20.18 -9.96 31.48
N LEU A 530 19.45 -8.93 31.91
CA LEU A 530 19.30 -7.65 31.21
C LEU A 530 20.23 -6.62 31.85
N ASN A 531 21.20 -6.12 31.10
CA ASN A 531 22.24 -5.19 31.59
C ASN A 531 22.90 -5.69 32.90
N GLY A 532 23.09 -7.00 33.01
CA GLY A 532 23.67 -7.66 34.20
C GLY A 532 22.68 -7.98 35.33
N GLN A 533 21.43 -7.54 35.25
CA GLN A 533 20.38 -7.84 36.24
C GLN A 533 19.50 -9.00 35.79
N GLU A 534 19.21 -9.92 36.71
CA GLU A 534 18.36 -11.06 36.42
C GLU A 534 16.92 -10.64 36.10
N LYS A 535 16.34 -11.26 35.07
CA LYS A 535 14.96 -11.04 34.65
C LYS A 535 14.19 -12.36 34.59
N PRO A 536 12.90 -12.36 34.99
CA PRO A 536 12.06 -13.51 34.77
C PRO A 536 11.89 -13.77 33.28
N PHE A 537 11.78 -15.04 32.91
CA PHE A 537 11.59 -15.47 31.54
C PHE A 537 10.68 -16.69 31.49
N SER A 538 10.12 -16.96 30.32
CA SER A 538 9.48 -18.24 30.00
C SER A 538 10.28 -18.96 28.92
N TYR A 539 10.36 -20.27 29.02
CA TYR A 539 10.97 -21.12 28.00
C TYR A 539 10.02 -22.26 27.66
N LEU A 540 9.70 -22.39 26.38
CA LEU A 540 8.77 -23.41 25.87
C LEU A 540 9.54 -24.60 25.29
N GLY A 541 8.90 -25.77 25.31
CA GLY A 541 9.50 -27.01 24.79
C GLY A 541 9.85 -26.98 23.29
N ASN A 542 9.31 -26.01 22.54
CA ASN A 542 9.67 -25.75 21.14
C ASN A 542 10.84 -24.75 20.98
N GLN A 543 11.69 -24.60 22.01
CA GLN A 543 12.91 -23.78 21.98
C GLN A 543 12.66 -22.26 21.85
N VAL A 544 11.53 -21.79 22.39
CA VAL A 544 11.18 -20.36 22.42
C VAL A 544 11.41 -19.80 23.81
N LEU A 545 12.36 -18.88 23.93
CA LEU A 545 12.62 -18.07 25.11
C LEU A 545 11.89 -16.73 25.00
N THR A 546 11.09 -16.36 25.99
CA THR A 546 10.44 -15.03 26.05
C THR A 546 10.81 -14.29 27.33
N VAL A 547 11.17 -13.03 27.17
CA VAL A 547 11.47 -12.09 28.26
C VAL A 547 10.57 -10.86 28.07
N SER A 548 9.74 -10.60 29.07
CA SER A 548 8.74 -9.52 29.06
C SER A 548 9.09 -8.43 30.06
N ASP A 549 8.26 -7.39 30.12
CA ASP A 549 8.36 -6.29 31.09
C ASP A 549 9.75 -5.63 31.11
N LEU A 550 10.29 -5.44 29.90
CA LEU A 550 11.62 -4.87 29.70
C LEU A 550 11.62 -3.35 29.91
N GLY A 551 10.62 -2.64 29.37
CA GLY A 551 10.48 -1.19 29.51
C GLY A 551 11.67 -0.37 28.99
N LEU A 552 12.38 -0.89 27.99
CA LEU A 552 13.64 -0.32 27.52
C LEU A 552 13.38 0.81 26.52
N SER A 553 13.98 1.99 26.72
CA SER A 553 13.85 3.11 25.76
C SER A 553 14.58 2.80 24.46
N LEU A 554 14.02 3.21 23.32
CA LEU A 554 14.70 3.17 22.02
C LEU A 554 15.90 4.13 21.93
N SER A 555 16.01 5.09 22.84
CA SER A 555 17.13 6.05 22.87
C SER A 555 18.40 5.48 23.51
N GLN A 556 18.35 4.30 24.12
CA GLN A 556 19.47 3.70 24.84
C GLN A 556 19.75 2.28 24.39
N GLY A 557 21.04 1.98 24.16
CA GLY A 557 21.49 0.62 23.91
C GLY A 557 21.34 -0.24 25.16
N PHE A 558 21.16 -1.54 24.97
CA PHE A 558 21.07 -2.52 26.06
C PHE A 558 21.62 -3.86 25.62
N THR A 559 21.91 -4.71 26.61
CA THR A 559 22.37 -6.07 26.39
C THR A 559 21.50 -7.04 27.17
N LEU A 560 21.07 -8.12 26.52
CA LEU A 560 20.38 -9.25 27.15
C LEU A 560 21.17 -10.52 26.90
N ARG A 561 21.48 -11.28 27.95
CA ARG A 561 22.26 -12.52 27.88
C ARG A 561 21.49 -13.66 28.53
N TRP A 562 21.44 -14.81 27.87
CA TRP A 562 20.92 -16.06 28.46
C TRP A 562 22.07 -17.05 28.69
N LEU A 563 22.00 -17.80 29.79
CA LEU A 563 23.09 -18.63 30.30
C LEU A 563 22.69 -20.08 30.50
#